data_AF-A0A2E4YCJ3-F1
#
_entry.id   AF-A0A2E4YCJ3-F1
#
_cell.length_a   1.000
_cell.length_b   1.000
_cell.length_c   1.000
_cell.angle_alpha   90.00
_cell.angle_beta   90.00
_cell.angle_gamma   90.00
#
_symmetry.space_group_name_H-M   'P 1'
#
loop_
_entity.id
_entity.type
_entity.pdbx_description
1 polymer ?
#
loop_
_entity_poly.entity_id
_entity_poly.type
_entity_poly.pdbx_seq_one_letter_code
_entity_poly.pdbx_strand_id
1 'polypeptide(L)'
;MGKIYQAKMSRRDSIKRLGSMTAVIMVGGVSVACDTAKPEAPRSASIPSTGHWPGIELEPITGPTYGTDPIVSAPTAPWPLTLSEEQKDQVALLSDLICPADQRGLSASAVGVPDVIDEWVSAPYASQRRDREQIVNGL
;
A
#
# COMPACT_ATOMS: atom_id res chain seq x y z
N MET A 1 -15.55 3.07 -19.28
CA MET A 1 -16.19 3.11 -17.95
C MET A 1 -16.02 4.51 -17.39
N GLY A 2 -17.03 5.06 -16.70
CA GLY A 2 -16.86 6.34 -16.00
C GLY A 2 -16.03 6.15 -14.72
N LYS A 3 -15.33 7.19 -14.28
CA LYS A 3 -14.53 7.21 -13.05
C LYS A 3 -15.39 6.82 -11.83
N ILE A 4 -15.03 5.73 -11.17
CA ILE A 4 -15.78 5.13 -10.06
C ILE A 4 -15.31 5.69 -8.72
N TYR A 5 -14.00 5.79 -8.53
CA TYR A 5 -13.37 6.24 -7.30
C TYR A 5 -12.95 7.71 -7.39
N GLN A 6 -13.23 8.45 -6.32
CA GLN A 6 -12.76 9.82 -6.14
C GLN A 6 -11.88 9.84 -4.90
N ALA A 7 -10.66 10.38 -5.06
CA ALA A 7 -9.71 10.50 -3.96
C ALA A 7 -10.37 11.17 -2.74
N LYS A 8 -10.26 10.52 -1.58
CA LYS A 8 -10.91 10.93 -0.33
C LYS A 8 -9.97 11.64 0.62
N MET A 9 -8.68 11.62 0.33
CA MET A 9 -7.67 12.19 1.20
C MET A 9 -6.65 13.01 0.42
N SER A 10 -6.09 14.01 1.07
CA SER A 10 -4.95 14.73 0.53
C SER A 10 -3.71 13.85 0.57
N ARG A 11 -2.72 14.17 -0.25
CA ARG A 11 -1.42 13.50 -0.24
C ARG A 11 -0.73 13.52 1.12
N ARG A 12 -0.95 14.57 1.92
CA ARG A 12 -0.42 14.64 3.27
C ARG A 12 -1.08 13.61 4.19
N ASP A 13 -2.37 13.38 4.01
CA ASP A 13 -3.16 12.49 4.87
C ASP A 13 -2.89 11.02 4.55
N SER A 14 -2.66 10.66 3.28
CA SER A 14 -2.22 9.31 2.89
C SER A 14 -0.87 8.97 3.54
N ILE A 15 0.10 9.88 3.48
CA ILE A 15 1.42 9.69 4.09
C ILE A 15 1.32 9.56 5.61
N LYS A 16 0.47 10.36 6.27
CA LYS A 16 0.24 10.24 7.72
C LYS A 16 -0.33 8.87 8.09
N ARG A 17 -1.30 8.38 7.33
CA ARG A 17 -1.87 7.04 7.54
C ARG A 17 -0.82 5.96 7.32
N LEU A 18 0.01 6.12 6.30
CA LEU A 18 1.10 5.19 6.07
C LEU A 18 2.10 5.19 7.24
N GLY A 19 2.46 6.37 7.76
CA GLY A 19 3.29 6.50 8.96
C GLY A 19 2.65 5.91 10.23
N SER A 20 1.32 5.89 10.33
CA SER A 20 0.63 5.22 11.45
C SER A 20 0.62 3.70 11.33
N MET A 21 0.73 3.12 10.14
CA MET A 21 0.73 1.67 9.94
C MET A 21 2.01 0.99 10.43
N THR A 22 3.12 1.73 10.49
CA THR A 22 4.38 1.25 11.08
C THR A 22 4.43 1.43 12.59
N ALA A 23 3.46 2.13 13.18
CA ALA A 23 3.41 2.31 14.63
C ALA A 23 2.96 0.99 15.30
N VAL A 24 3.83 0.47 16.16
CA VAL A 24 3.57 -0.73 16.95
C VAL A 24 2.35 -0.52 17.85
N ILE A 25 1.35 -1.40 17.73
CA ILE A 25 0.23 -1.42 18.68
C ILE A 25 0.64 -2.30 19.85
N MET A 26 0.69 -1.73 21.05
CA MET A 26 0.91 -2.49 22.28
C MET A 26 -0.44 -3.01 22.79
N VAL A 27 -0.67 -4.32 22.71
CA VAL A 27 -1.86 -4.96 23.33
C VAL A 27 -1.40 -5.68 24.59
N GLY A 28 -1.85 -5.21 25.76
CA GLY A 28 -1.53 -5.84 27.04
C GLY A 28 -0.03 -5.81 27.39
N GLY A 29 0.70 -4.76 26.98
CA GLY A 29 2.14 -4.64 27.21
C GLY A 29 3.00 -5.48 26.26
N VAL A 30 2.39 -6.21 25.32
CA VAL A 30 3.10 -6.93 24.26
C VAL A 30 3.12 -6.07 23.00
N SER A 31 4.32 -5.85 22.47
CA SER A 31 4.53 -5.26 21.15
C SER A 31 3.93 -6.17 20.09
N VAL A 32 2.73 -5.85 19.61
CA VAL A 32 2.21 -6.43 18.36
C VAL A 32 2.70 -5.50 17.25
N ALA A 33 3.98 -5.62 16.93
CA ALA A 33 4.59 -4.96 15.79
C ALA A 33 4.31 -5.81 14.54
N CYS A 34 3.79 -5.19 13.48
CA CYS A 34 3.99 -5.72 12.14
C CYS A 34 5.49 -5.61 11.84
N ASP A 35 6.14 -6.75 11.67
CA ASP A 35 7.57 -6.97 11.43
C ASP A 35 8.54 -6.52 12.56
N THR A 36 8.85 -7.48 13.43
CA THR A 36 10.24 -7.61 13.90
C THR A 36 11.10 -7.81 12.66
N ALA A 37 12.19 -7.04 12.49
CA ALA A 37 13.17 -7.27 11.42
C ALA A 37 13.45 -8.76 11.31
N LYS A 38 12.88 -9.38 10.26
CA LYS A 38 12.92 -10.81 10.08
C LYS A 38 14.39 -11.18 9.94
N PRO A 39 15.00 -12.00 10.83
CA PRO A 39 16.23 -12.68 10.43
C PRO A 39 15.88 -13.38 9.12
N GLU A 40 16.69 -13.16 8.07
CA GLU A 40 16.46 -13.63 6.70
C GLU A 40 15.53 -14.84 6.72
N ALA A 41 14.26 -14.58 6.37
CA ALA A 41 13.31 -15.67 6.29
C ALA A 41 13.98 -16.74 5.42
N PRO A 42 13.96 -18.03 5.81
CA PRO A 42 14.23 -19.05 4.82
C PRO A 42 13.35 -18.70 3.62
N ARG A 43 13.99 -18.49 2.46
CA ARG A 43 13.35 -18.10 1.19
C ARG A 43 11.97 -18.71 1.19
N SER A 44 10.92 -17.87 1.24
CA SER A 44 9.54 -18.32 1.31
C SER A 44 9.43 -19.55 0.43
N ALA A 45 9.14 -20.69 1.07
CA ALA A 45 9.04 -21.96 0.38
C ALA A 45 8.27 -21.70 -0.91
N SER A 46 8.91 -22.01 -2.04
CA SER A 46 8.35 -21.84 -3.37
C SER A 46 6.89 -22.27 -3.33
N ILE A 47 5.97 -21.30 -3.35
CA ILE A 47 4.59 -21.58 -3.72
C ILE A 47 4.75 -22.27 -5.08
N PRO A 48 4.23 -23.49 -5.27
CA PRO A 48 4.32 -24.13 -6.58
C PRO A 48 3.80 -23.12 -7.61
N SER A 49 4.66 -22.80 -8.58
CA SER A 49 4.37 -21.93 -9.71
C SER A 49 3.36 -22.64 -10.62
N THR A 50 2.15 -22.80 -10.13
CA THR A 50 0.98 -23.28 -10.86
C THR A 50 -0.07 -22.17 -10.89
N GLY A 51 0.36 -20.91 -10.86
CA GLY A 51 -0.42 -19.76 -11.27
C GLY A 51 0.14 -19.25 -12.59
N HIS A 52 -0.62 -19.34 -13.67
CA HIS A 52 -0.29 -18.83 -15.01
C HIS A 52 -0.42 -17.29 -15.10
N TRP A 53 -0.46 -16.57 -13.98
CA TRP A 53 -0.61 -15.11 -14.04
C TRP A 53 0.59 -14.51 -14.78
N PRO A 54 0.37 -13.73 -15.87
CA PRO A 54 1.47 -13.16 -16.63
C PRO A 54 2.23 -12.21 -15.71
N GLY A 55 3.50 -12.52 -15.45
CA GLY A 55 4.36 -11.61 -14.71
C GLY A 55 4.66 -10.40 -15.59
N ILE A 56 4.04 -9.26 -15.29
CA ILE A 56 4.43 -8.01 -15.92
C ILE A 56 5.70 -7.56 -15.18
N GLU A 57 6.79 -7.45 -15.91
CA GLU A 57 8.02 -6.86 -15.41
C GLU A 57 7.86 -5.34 -15.44
N LEU A 58 7.77 -4.74 -14.25
CA LEU A 58 7.56 -3.30 -14.11
C LEU A 58 8.89 -2.62 -13.86
N GLU A 59 9.13 -1.50 -14.56
CA GLU A 59 10.31 -0.67 -14.30
C GLU A 59 10.34 -0.24 -12.84
N PRO A 60 11.48 -0.43 -12.13
CA PRO A 60 11.59 -0.09 -10.74
C PRO A 60 11.49 1.42 -10.56
N ILE A 61 10.61 1.86 -9.65
CA ILE A 61 10.51 3.28 -9.30
C ILE A 61 11.82 3.70 -8.66
N THR A 62 12.45 4.72 -9.23
CA THR A 62 13.64 5.38 -8.69
C THR A 62 13.30 6.83 -8.38
N GLY A 63 13.87 7.36 -7.30
CA GLY A 63 13.58 8.72 -6.89
C GLY A 63 14.07 9.05 -5.49
N PRO A 64 13.95 10.32 -5.08
CA PRO A 64 14.25 10.74 -3.71
C PRO A 64 13.39 9.96 -2.69
N THR A 65 14.00 9.64 -1.57
CA THR A 65 13.33 9.08 -0.38
C THR A 65 13.35 10.11 0.74
N TYR A 66 12.55 9.93 1.79
CA TYR A 66 12.67 10.76 2.99
C TYR A 66 13.88 10.39 3.87
N GLY A 67 14.69 9.39 3.47
CA GLY A 67 15.78 8.84 4.28
C GLY A 67 15.28 7.92 5.39
N THR A 68 16.03 7.85 6.49
CA THR A 68 15.70 7.02 7.66
C THR A 68 14.75 7.73 8.64
N ASP A 69 14.87 9.06 8.77
CA ASP A 69 14.10 9.85 9.73
C ASP A 69 13.26 10.92 9.01
N PRO A 70 11.97 10.67 8.76
CA PRO A 70 11.10 11.61 8.08
C PRO A 70 10.71 12.78 8.99
N ILE A 71 10.62 13.98 8.42
CA ILE A 71 10.10 15.17 9.12
C ILE A 71 8.58 15.02 9.33
N VAL A 72 8.20 14.51 10.51
CA VAL A 72 6.81 14.16 10.84
C VAL A 72 5.90 15.40 10.99
N SER A 73 6.46 16.57 11.29
CA SER A 73 5.70 17.82 11.42
C SER A 73 5.18 18.37 10.10
N ALA A 74 5.84 18.02 8.98
CA ALA A 74 5.47 18.44 7.64
C ALA A 74 5.71 17.32 6.61
N PRO A 75 4.97 16.19 6.72
CA PRO A 75 5.24 15.01 5.92
C PRO A 75 4.93 15.31 4.46
N THR A 76 5.94 15.15 3.61
CA THR A 76 5.86 15.36 2.16
C THR A 76 6.49 14.16 1.46
N ALA A 77 5.79 13.56 0.51
CA ALA A 77 6.32 12.47 -0.32
C ALA A 77 7.07 13.08 -1.50
N PRO A 78 8.37 12.78 -1.65
CA PRO A 78 9.17 13.33 -2.73
C PRO A 78 9.02 12.57 -4.08
N TRP A 79 8.29 11.45 -4.11
CA TRP A 79 7.97 10.69 -5.33
C TRP A 79 6.61 11.11 -5.93
N PRO A 80 6.32 10.88 -7.22
CA PRO A 80 4.98 11.03 -7.81
C PRO A 80 4.09 9.81 -7.55
N LEU A 81 2.76 9.94 -7.69
CA LEU A 81 1.82 8.80 -7.68
C LEU A 81 1.84 8.09 -9.04
N THR A 82 1.63 6.78 -9.05
CA THR A 82 1.88 5.92 -10.23
C THR A 82 0.65 5.17 -10.74
N LEU A 83 -0.42 5.02 -9.95
CA LEU A 83 -1.63 4.34 -10.43
C LEU A 83 -2.41 5.23 -11.39
N SER A 84 -2.88 4.64 -12.49
CA SER A 84 -3.85 5.28 -13.39
C SER A 84 -5.22 5.42 -12.71
N GLU A 85 -6.10 6.29 -13.25
CA GLU A 85 -7.46 6.41 -12.72
C GLU A 85 -8.23 5.07 -12.80
N GLU A 86 -8.03 4.31 -13.88
CA GLU A 86 -8.65 2.99 -14.07
C GLU A 86 -8.14 1.98 -13.04
N GLN A 87 -6.84 1.96 -12.76
CA GLN A 87 -6.26 1.11 -11.72
C GLN A 87 -6.77 1.48 -10.34
N LYS A 88 -6.93 2.78 -10.05
CA LYS A 88 -7.52 3.24 -8.77
C LYS A 88 -8.97 2.80 -8.62
N ASP A 89 -9.74 2.80 -9.70
CA ASP A 89 -11.12 2.29 -9.71
C ASP A 89 -11.15 0.77 -9.42
N GLN A 90 -10.26 -0.01 -10.03
CA GLN A 90 -10.13 -1.44 -9.76
C GLN A 90 -9.74 -1.71 -8.30
N VAL A 91 -8.75 -0.96 -7.78
CA VAL A 91 -8.34 -1.05 -6.38
C VAL A 91 -9.51 -0.74 -5.45
N ALA A 92 -10.34 0.26 -5.75
CA ALA A 92 -11.50 0.60 -4.93
C ALA A 92 -12.51 -0.56 -4.86
N LEU A 93 -12.83 -1.16 -6.01
CA LEU A 93 -13.74 -2.30 -6.07
C LEU A 93 -13.20 -3.53 -5.33
N LEU A 94 -11.93 -3.87 -5.54
CA LEU A 94 -11.28 -4.99 -4.84
C LEU A 94 -11.19 -4.73 -3.33
N SER A 95 -10.92 -3.50 -2.92
CA SER A 95 -10.86 -3.13 -1.50
C SER A 95 -12.21 -3.29 -0.82
N ASP A 96 -13.30 -2.87 -1.48
CA ASP A 96 -14.66 -3.02 -0.95
C ASP A 96 -15.13 -4.48 -0.95
N LEU A 97 -14.61 -5.31 -1.85
CA LEU A 97 -14.87 -6.75 -1.84
C LEU A 97 -14.24 -7.42 -0.59
N ILE A 98 -13.04 -6.99 -0.21
CA ILE A 98 -12.34 -7.51 0.98
C ILE A 98 -12.94 -6.96 2.27
N CYS A 99 -13.23 -5.66 2.31
CA CYS A 99 -13.78 -4.96 3.46
C CYS A 99 -14.99 -4.10 3.04
N PRO A 100 -16.17 -4.74 2.91
CA PRO A 100 -17.40 -4.04 2.57
C PRO A 100 -17.89 -3.19 3.74
N ALA A 101 -18.80 -2.26 3.46
CA ALA A 101 -19.53 -1.56 4.51
C ALA A 101 -20.41 -2.55 5.28
N ASP A 102 -20.42 -2.45 6.61
CA ASP A 102 -21.19 -3.30 7.49
C ASP A 102 -21.79 -2.49 8.66
N GLN A 103 -22.37 -3.18 9.65
CA GLN A 103 -22.92 -2.51 10.83
C GLN A 103 -21.85 -1.84 11.71
N ARG A 104 -20.57 -2.20 11.53
CA ARG A 104 -19.45 -1.73 12.35
C ARG A 104 -18.73 -0.55 11.71
N GLY A 105 -18.88 -0.34 10.40
CA GLY A 105 -18.23 0.78 9.73
C GLY A 105 -18.49 0.91 8.24
N LEU A 106 -17.81 1.91 7.67
CA LEU A 106 -17.81 2.19 6.24
C LEU A 106 -16.91 1.21 5.48
N SER A 107 -17.10 1.10 4.17
CA SER A 107 -16.25 0.27 3.32
C SER A 107 -14.82 0.83 3.20
N ALA A 108 -13.89 -0.01 2.73
CA ALA A 108 -12.50 0.38 2.52
C ALA A 108 -12.35 1.58 1.56
N SER A 109 -13.08 1.61 0.45
CA SER A 109 -13.07 2.73 -0.49
C SER A 109 -13.65 4.00 0.14
N ALA A 110 -14.70 3.87 0.97
CA ALA A 110 -15.33 5.01 1.64
C ALA A 110 -14.40 5.70 2.64
N VAL A 111 -13.49 4.95 3.29
CA VAL A 111 -12.46 5.53 4.17
C VAL A 111 -11.18 5.93 3.43
N GLY A 112 -11.08 5.68 2.13
CA GLY A 112 -9.99 6.12 1.26
C GLY A 112 -8.76 5.20 1.21
N VAL A 113 -8.94 3.90 1.48
CA VAL A 113 -7.85 2.91 1.34
C VAL A 113 -7.13 2.98 -0.03
N PRO A 114 -7.81 3.16 -1.18
CA PRO A 114 -7.14 3.21 -2.48
C PRO A 114 -6.08 4.32 -2.59
N ASP A 115 -6.25 5.44 -1.89
CA ASP A 115 -5.27 6.53 -1.90
C ASP A 115 -3.99 6.18 -1.10
N VAL A 116 -4.13 5.35 -0.06
CA VAL A 116 -2.97 4.85 0.71
C VAL A 116 -2.22 3.77 -0.08
N ILE A 117 -2.95 2.92 -0.80
CA ILE A 117 -2.35 1.90 -1.67
C ILE A 117 -1.56 2.58 -2.81
N ASP A 118 -2.14 3.59 -3.45
CA ASP A 118 -1.46 4.39 -4.49
C ASP A 118 -0.17 5.03 -3.95
N GLU A 119 -0.19 5.56 -2.71
CA GLU A 119 1.02 6.09 -2.08
C GLU A 119 2.08 4.99 -1.81
N TRP A 120 1.67 3.81 -1.33
CA TRP A 120 2.56 2.67 -1.05
C TRP A 120 3.23 2.15 -2.32
N VAL A 121 2.45 1.83 -3.35
CA VAL A 121 3.02 1.27 -4.58
C VAL A 121 3.89 2.27 -5.32
N SER A 122 3.70 3.57 -5.08
CA SER A 122 4.46 4.63 -5.73
C SER A 122 5.79 4.94 -5.08
N ALA A 123 6.06 4.45 -3.87
CA ALA A 123 7.28 4.80 -3.18
C ALA A 123 8.51 4.01 -3.68
N PRO A 124 9.70 4.63 -3.74
CA PRO A 124 10.90 4.00 -4.28
C PRO A 124 11.62 3.03 -3.32
N TYR A 125 10.98 2.61 -2.23
CA TYR A 125 11.59 1.71 -1.24
C TYR A 125 11.60 0.26 -1.72
N ALA A 126 12.65 -0.49 -1.39
CA ALA A 126 12.83 -1.86 -1.89
C ALA A 126 11.69 -2.83 -1.53
N SER A 127 11.10 -2.71 -0.33
CA SER A 127 9.91 -3.48 0.05
C SER A 127 8.69 -3.08 -0.78
N GLN A 128 8.45 -1.78 -0.92
CA GLN A 128 7.30 -1.22 -1.62
C GLN A 128 7.35 -1.51 -3.12
N ARG A 129 8.54 -1.54 -3.74
CA ARG A 129 8.72 -1.98 -5.13
C ARG A 129 8.34 -3.46 -5.33
N ARG A 130 8.69 -4.33 -4.38
CA ARG A 130 8.31 -5.75 -4.43
C ARG A 130 6.79 -5.91 -4.32
N ASP A 131 6.17 -5.15 -3.43
CA ASP A 131 4.71 -5.21 -3.25
C ASP A 131 3.98 -4.62 -4.46
N ARG A 132 4.52 -3.56 -5.07
CA ARG A 132 4.00 -2.96 -6.32
C ARG A 132 3.89 -4.00 -7.42
N GLU A 133 4.93 -4.81 -7.64
CA GLU A 133 4.92 -5.86 -8.67
C GLU A 133 3.75 -6.83 -8.45
N GLN A 134 3.49 -7.21 -7.20
CA GLN A 134 2.37 -8.11 -6.88
C GLN A 134 1.00 -7.44 -7.03
N ILE A 135 0.86 -6.21 -6.54
CA ILE A 135 -0.41 -5.48 -6.54
C ILE A 135 -0.80 -5.12 -7.98
N VAL A 136 0.10 -4.49 -8.74
CA VAL A 136 -0.20 -4.01 -10.10
C VAL A 136 -0.44 -5.17 -11.06
N ASN A 137 0.25 -6.31 -10.91
CA ASN A 137 -0.01 -7.50 -11.73
C ASN A 137 -1.36 -8.16 -11.42
N GLY A 138 -1.96 -7.86 -10.27
CA GLY A 138 -3.26 -8.36 -9.85
C GLY A 138 -4.44 -7.46 -10.20
N LEU A 139 -4.19 -6.27 -10.77
CA LEU A 139 -5.23 -5.32 -11.24
C LEU A 139 -5.54 -5.58 -12.72
#